data_AF-A0A7V8AXX7-F1
#
_entry.id   AF-A0A7V8AXX7-F1
#
_cell.length_a   1.000
_cell.length_b   1.000
_cell.length_c   1.000
_cell.angle_alpha   90.00
_cell.angle_beta   90.00
_cell.angle_gamma   90.00
#
_symmetry.space_group_name_H-M   'P 1'
#
loop_
_entity.id
_entity.type
_entity.pdbx_description
1 polymer ?
#
loop_
_entity_poly.entity_id
_entity_poly.type
_entity_poly.pdbx_seq_one_letter_code
_entity_poly.pdbx_strand_id
1 'polypeptide(L)'
;MILPLHSGRKGQRGFLLLEVVLALAVFSAAATGFAVAMNAMAKAALFAQSELRITRVLDSALDEALSQPVLEEGSTSNPVGKSGIEMTTAITLLNSLESQDGVQLQEMYLITVTARWYESGAWQERAAETWRYGRMYQP
;
A
#
# COMPACT_ATOMS: atom_id res chain seq x y z
N MET A 1 79.54 10.26 17.73
CA MET A 1 79.48 8.80 17.49
C MET A 1 78.01 8.43 17.43
N ILE A 2 77.49 8.10 16.23
CA ILE A 2 76.05 7.92 15.96
C ILE A 2 75.75 6.42 16.01
N LEU A 3 74.76 6.02 16.82
CA LEU A 3 74.24 4.66 16.90
C LEU A 3 73.18 4.46 15.79
N PRO A 4 73.17 3.36 15.02
CA PRO A 4 72.10 3.11 14.08
C PRO A 4 70.90 2.44 14.77
N LEU A 5 69.72 3.08 14.69
CA LEU A 5 68.43 2.45 14.94
C LEU A 5 68.04 1.61 13.71
N HIS A 6 68.22 0.29 13.78
CA HIS A 6 67.52 -0.62 12.89
C HIS A 6 66.26 -1.14 13.59
N SER A 7 65.12 -0.49 13.32
CA SER A 7 63.80 -1.06 13.61
C SER A 7 63.11 -1.41 12.29
N GLY A 8 63.62 -2.45 11.63
CA GLY A 8 62.93 -3.09 10.52
C GLY A 8 62.04 -4.22 11.05
N ARG A 9 60.80 -3.91 11.44
CA ARG A 9 59.76 -4.94 11.58
C ARG A 9 59.38 -5.44 10.18
N LYS A 10 60.12 -6.42 9.67
CA LYS A 10 59.72 -7.27 8.52
C LYS A 10 59.28 -8.61 9.05
N GLY A 11 57.99 -8.77 9.28
CA GLY A 11 57.43 -10.06 9.65
C GLY A 11 55.93 -10.03 9.54
N GLN A 12 55.40 -10.38 8.36
CA GLN A 12 54.06 -10.94 8.11
C GLN A 12 53.84 -11.04 6.60
N ARG A 13 54.43 -12.05 5.95
CA ARG A 13 54.14 -12.40 4.53
C ARG A 13 53.64 -13.84 4.38
N GLY A 14 53.31 -14.53 5.48
CA GLY A 14 52.94 -15.95 5.48
C GLY A 14 51.44 -16.26 5.34
N PHE A 15 50.55 -15.26 5.41
CA PHE A 15 49.11 -15.50 5.52
C PHE A 15 48.24 -14.78 4.46
N LEU A 16 48.84 -14.20 3.41
CA LEU A 16 48.10 -13.45 2.39
C LEU A 16 46.97 -14.27 1.72
N LEU A 17 47.24 -15.55 1.43
CA LEU A 17 46.23 -16.42 0.84
C LEU A 17 45.07 -16.69 1.81
N LEU A 18 45.38 -16.91 3.10
CA LEU A 18 44.37 -17.09 4.15
C LEU A 18 43.52 -15.82 4.33
N GLU A 19 44.15 -14.65 4.30
CA GLU A 19 43.48 -13.35 4.43
C GLU A 19 42.52 -13.08 3.26
N VAL A 20 42.94 -13.36 2.03
CA VAL A 20 42.08 -13.25 0.85
C VAL A 20 40.90 -14.23 0.93
N VAL A 21 41.14 -15.47 1.35
CA VAL A 21 40.08 -16.47 1.52
C VAL A 21 39.09 -16.05 2.61
N LEU A 22 39.58 -15.55 3.75
CA LEU A 22 38.74 -15.05 4.83
C LEU A 22 37.92 -13.83 4.37
N ALA A 23 38.56 -12.89 3.68
CA ALA A 23 37.91 -11.70 3.14
C ALA A 23 36.79 -12.08 2.16
N LEU A 24 37.06 -13.02 1.24
CA LEU A 24 36.07 -13.51 0.30
C LEU A 24 34.92 -14.23 1.01
N ALA A 25 35.19 -15.00 2.06
CA ALA A 25 34.16 -15.70 2.83
C ALA A 25 33.23 -14.71 3.54
N VAL A 26 33.80 -13.74 4.26
CA VAL A 26 33.03 -12.71 4.98
C VAL A 26 32.27 -11.82 4.01
N PHE A 27 32.92 -11.40 2.92
CA PHE A 27 32.29 -10.59 1.88
C PHE A 27 31.12 -11.33 1.22
N SER A 28 31.29 -12.61 0.90
CA SER A 28 30.23 -13.43 0.31
C SER A 28 29.06 -13.59 1.26
N ALA A 29 29.31 -13.86 2.55
CA ALA A 29 28.27 -13.94 3.57
C ALA A 29 27.49 -12.61 3.68
N ALA A 30 28.19 -11.47 3.68
CA ALA A 30 27.57 -10.15 3.70
C ALA A 30 26.74 -9.88 2.43
N ALA A 31 27.28 -10.21 1.25
CA ALA A 31 26.59 -10.02 -0.03
C ALA A 31 25.30 -10.84 -0.12
N THR A 32 25.32 -12.09 0.33
CA THR A 32 24.11 -12.94 0.38
C THR A 32 23.09 -12.38 1.37
N GLY A 33 23.53 -11.95 2.56
CA GLY A 33 22.64 -11.32 3.55
C GLY A 33 21.96 -10.06 3.00
N PHE A 34 22.72 -9.23 2.27
CA PHE A 34 22.17 -8.05 1.60
C PHE A 34 21.15 -8.42 0.52
N ALA A 35 21.45 -9.40 -0.33
CA ALA A 35 20.53 -9.85 -1.38
C ALA A 35 19.19 -10.35 -0.80
N VAL A 36 19.24 -11.09 0.32
CA VAL A 36 18.04 -11.55 1.03
C VAL A 36 17.22 -10.37 1.57
N ALA A 37 17.87 -9.41 2.22
CA ALA A 37 17.21 -8.22 2.75
C ALA A 37 16.58 -7.39 1.63
N MET A 38 17.28 -7.18 0.52
CA MET A 38 16.78 -6.44 -0.64
C MET A 38 15.56 -7.11 -1.26
N ASN A 39 15.57 -8.43 -1.39
CA ASN A 39 14.40 -9.18 -1.87
C ASN A 39 13.19 -9.04 -0.94
N ALA A 40 13.41 -9.05 0.38
CA ALA A 40 12.33 -8.83 1.35
C ALA A 40 11.76 -7.40 1.23
N MET A 41 12.62 -6.39 1.12
CA MET A 41 12.21 -5.00 0.92
C MET A 41 11.44 -4.81 -0.39
N ALA A 42 11.88 -5.43 -1.49
CA ALA A 42 11.20 -5.36 -2.77
C ALA A 42 9.77 -5.93 -2.69
N LYS A 43 9.59 -7.08 -2.03
CA LYS A 43 8.27 -7.66 -1.79
C LYS A 43 7.37 -6.73 -0.96
N ALA A 44 7.91 -6.15 0.10
CA ALA A 44 7.17 -5.19 0.94
C ALA A 44 6.79 -3.93 0.15
N ALA A 45 7.69 -3.41 -0.69
CA ALA A 45 7.42 -2.24 -1.51
C ALA A 45 6.36 -2.51 -2.59
N LEU A 46 6.37 -3.69 -3.19
CA LEU A 46 5.35 -4.10 -4.16
C LEU A 46 3.97 -4.23 -3.50
N PHE A 47 3.92 -4.83 -2.30
CA PHE A 47 2.69 -4.92 -1.51
C PHE A 47 2.15 -3.54 -1.13
N ALA A 48 3.00 -2.65 -0.60
CA ALA A 48 2.57 -1.29 -0.27
C ALA A 48 2.07 -0.51 -1.50
N GLN A 49 2.69 -0.71 -2.67
CA GLN A 49 2.23 -0.12 -3.93
C GLN A 49 0.88 -0.67 -4.39
N SER A 50 0.59 -1.97 -4.19
CA SER A 50 -0.72 -2.53 -4.54
C SER A 50 -1.80 -1.95 -3.63
N GLU A 51 -1.56 -1.87 -2.32
CA GLU A 51 -2.50 -1.26 -1.37
C GLU A 51 -2.81 0.19 -1.70
N LEU A 52 -1.78 1.02 -1.94
CA LEU A 52 -1.98 2.44 -2.31
C LEU A 52 -2.74 2.59 -3.62
N ARG A 53 -2.56 1.68 -4.58
CA ARG A 53 -3.32 1.69 -5.82
C ARG A 53 -4.80 1.42 -5.56
N ILE A 54 -5.12 0.41 -4.75
CA ILE A 54 -6.51 0.05 -4.43
C ILE A 54 -7.19 1.22 -3.70
N THR A 55 -6.53 1.82 -2.72
CA THR A 55 -7.06 3.00 -2.01
C THR A 55 -7.36 4.15 -2.97
N ARG A 56 -6.44 4.50 -3.89
CA ARG A 56 -6.69 5.56 -4.88
C ARG A 56 -7.86 5.26 -5.80
N VAL A 57 -8.05 4.00 -6.18
CA VAL A 57 -9.20 3.59 -7.02
C VAL A 57 -10.50 3.76 -6.24
N LEU A 58 -10.54 3.34 -4.97
CA LEU A 58 -11.70 3.53 -4.09
C LEU A 58 -12.00 5.02 -3.88
N ASP A 59 -10.99 5.84 -3.59
CA ASP A 59 -11.15 7.29 -3.39
C ASP A 59 -11.69 7.96 -4.66
N SER A 60 -11.14 7.62 -5.83
CA SER A 60 -11.60 8.17 -7.11
C SER A 60 -13.06 7.80 -7.40
N ALA A 61 -13.46 6.58 -7.07
CA ALA A 61 -14.82 6.09 -7.26
C ALA A 61 -15.82 6.71 -6.28
N LEU A 62 -15.39 6.96 -5.04
CA LEU A 62 -16.16 7.72 -4.07
C LEU A 62 -16.35 9.16 -4.54
N ASP A 63 -15.29 9.83 -4.99
CA ASP A 63 -15.36 11.19 -5.52
C ASP A 63 -16.28 11.28 -6.75
N GLU A 64 -16.20 10.29 -7.64
CA GLU A 64 -17.10 10.17 -8.79
C GLU A 64 -18.57 10.05 -8.33
N ALA A 65 -18.86 9.15 -7.39
CA ALA A 65 -20.21 8.99 -6.84
C ALA A 65 -20.71 10.26 -6.13
N LEU A 66 -19.84 10.96 -5.39
CA LEU A 66 -20.16 12.19 -4.70
C LEU A 66 -20.40 13.37 -5.65
N SER A 67 -19.78 13.36 -6.83
CA SER A 67 -19.96 14.41 -7.85
C SER A 67 -21.33 14.39 -8.53
N GLN A 68 -22.11 13.32 -8.39
CA GLN A 68 -23.42 13.20 -9.03
C GLN A 68 -24.43 14.20 -8.43
N PRO A 69 -25.09 15.06 -9.22
CA PRO A 69 -26.00 16.08 -8.70
C PRO A 69 -27.22 15.50 -7.97
N VAL A 70 -27.71 14.37 -8.47
CA VAL A 70 -28.84 13.63 -7.90
C VAL A 70 -28.34 12.25 -7.53
N LEU A 71 -28.63 11.82 -6.30
CA LEU A 71 -28.39 10.46 -5.85
C LEU A 71 -29.67 9.66 -6.05
N GLU A 72 -29.58 8.57 -6.80
CA GLU A 72 -30.65 7.60 -6.93
C GLU A 72 -30.27 6.34 -6.14
N GLU A 73 -31.24 5.79 -5.40
CA GLU A 73 -31.04 4.54 -4.68
C GLU A 73 -30.83 3.39 -5.67
N GLY A 74 -29.79 2.58 -5.46
CA GLY A 74 -29.44 1.54 -6.39
C GLY A 74 -28.00 1.06 -6.25
N SER A 75 -27.66 0.02 -7.04
CA SER A 75 -26.32 -0.54 -7.11
C SER A 75 -25.85 -0.57 -8.56
N THR A 76 -24.68 0.00 -8.81
CA THR A 76 -24.02 -0.06 -10.13
C THR A 76 -22.71 -0.82 -10.01
N SER A 77 -22.52 -1.82 -10.88
CA SER A 77 -21.28 -2.61 -10.94
C SER A 77 -20.60 -2.38 -12.27
N ASN A 78 -19.39 -1.80 -12.22
CA ASN A 78 -18.59 -1.53 -13.41
C ASN A 78 -17.17 -2.10 -13.24
N PRO A 79 -16.62 -2.80 -14.26
CA PRO A 79 -15.22 -3.19 -14.25
C PRO A 79 -14.33 -1.95 -14.37
N VAL A 80 -13.29 -1.84 -13.54
CA VAL A 80 -12.37 -0.70 -13.55
C VAL A 80 -11.26 -0.93 -14.56
N GLY A 81 -11.51 -0.55 -15.81
CA GLY A 81 -10.52 -0.60 -16.89
C GLY A 81 -9.91 -1.99 -17.11
N LYS A 82 -8.61 -2.05 -17.40
CA LYS A 82 -7.84 -3.31 -17.60
C LYS A 82 -7.22 -3.86 -16.31
N SER A 83 -7.58 -3.34 -15.14
CA SER A 83 -6.87 -3.58 -13.88
C SER A 83 -7.20 -4.92 -13.21
N GLY A 84 -8.24 -5.63 -13.68
CA GLY A 84 -8.74 -6.85 -13.04
C GLY A 84 -9.45 -6.60 -11.70
N ILE A 85 -9.78 -5.34 -11.40
CA ILE A 85 -10.57 -4.95 -10.23
C ILE A 85 -12.03 -4.80 -10.65
N GLU A 86 -12.91 -5.52 -9.98
CA GLU A 86 -14.36 -5.39 -10.08
C GLU A 86 -14.84 -4.39 -9.03
N MET A 87 -15.61 -3.39 -9.44
CA MET A 87 -16.09 -2.35 -8.53
C MET A 87 -17.60 -2.27 -8.50
N THR A 88 -18.15 -2.20 -7.31
CA THR A 88 -19.58 -2.08 -7.04
C THR A 88 -19.82 -0.85 -6.18
N THR A 89 -20.65 0.07 -6.65
CA THR A 89 -21.10 1.23 -5.89
C THR A 89 -22.57 1.03 -5.53
N ALA A 90 -22.86 1.02 -4.23
CA ALA A 90 -24.21 0.93 -3.69
C ALA A 90 -24.59 2.24 -2.99
N ILE A 91 -25.75 2.78 -3.31
CA ILE A 91 -26.33 3.97 -2.71
C ILE A 91 -27.60 3.53 -1.98
N THR A 92 -27.68 3.78 -0.67
CA THR A 92 -28.80 3.35 0.20
C THR A 92 -29.36 4.54 0.97
N LEU A 93 -30.68 4.70 0.98
CA LEU A 93 -31.33 5.78 1.73
C LEU A 93 -31.46 5.42 3.22
N LEU A 94 -30.99 6.30 4.10
CA LEU A 94 -31.08 6.17 5.55
C LEU A 94 -32.30 6.95 6.07
N ASN A 95 -33.31 6.21 6.54
CA ASN A 95 -34.61 6.78 6.95
C ASN A 95 -34.73 7.02 8.47
N SER A 96 -33.78 6.54 9.27
CA SER A 96 -33.87 6.51 10.75
C SER A 96 -32.73 7.22 11.46
N LEU A 97 -32.03 8.14 10.79
CA LEU A 97 -30.99 8.94 11.44
C LEU A 97 -31.61 10.13 12.15
N GLU A 98 -31.17 10.39 13.38
CA GLU A 98 -31.50 11.58 14.14
C GLU A 98 -30.23 12.37 14.44
N SER A 99 -30.31 13.70 14.32
CA SER A 99 -29.28 14.60 14.82
C SER A 99 -29.22 14.54 16.35
N GLN A 100 -28.10 14.99 16.93
CA GLN A 100 -27.94 15.08 18.38
C GLN A 100 -29.01 15.94 19.06
N ASP A 101 -29.61 16.87 18.31
CA ASP A 101 -30.71 17.73 18.74
C ASP A 101 -32.11 17.08 18.60
N GLY A 102 -32.19 15.79 18.27
CA GLY A 102 -33.45 15.05 18.09
C GLY A 102 -34.20 15.35 16.79
N VAL A 103 -33.52 15.97 15.81
CA VAL A 103 -34.10 16.26 14.50
C VAL A 103 -33.86 15.08 13.57
N GLN A 104 -34.93 14.52 13.00
CA GLN A 104 -34.81 13.44 12.04
C GLN A 104 -34.14 13.91 10.74
N LEU A 105 -33.03 13.28 10.39
CA LEU A 105 -32.25 13.53 9.18
C LEU A 105 -32.89 12.72 8.03
N GLN A 106 -33.71 13.41 7.24
CA GLN A 106 -34.29 12.85 6.01
C GLN A 106 -33.28 12.97 4.87
N GLU A 107 -33.44 12.18 3.80
CA GLU A 107 -32.61 12.29 2.57
C GLU A 107 -31.10 12.10 2.81
N MET A 108 -30.71 11.32 3.82
CA MET A 108 -29.32 10.93 4.03
C MET A 108 -29.03 9.66 3.25
N TYR A 109 -27.98 9.65 2.44
CA TYR A 109 -27.57 8.48 1.68
C TYR A 109 -26.27 7.91 2.23
N LEU A 110 -26.22 6.60 2.43
CA LEU A 110 -24.98 5.84 2.58
C LEU A 110 -24.51 5.43 1.19
N ILE A 111 -23.29 5.83 0.85
CA ILE A 111 -22.62 5.43 -0.38
C ILE A 111 -21.52 4.46 0.02
N THR A 112 -21.60 3.23 -0.48
CA THR A 112 -20.61 2.18 -0.27
C THR A 112 -19.97 1.84 -1.60
N VAL A 113 -18.64 1.96 -1.70
CA VAL A 113 -17.87 1.52 -2.86
C VAL A 113 -17.05 0.31 -2.45
N THR A 114 -17.28 -0.81 -3.12
CA THR A 114 -16.60 -2.08 -2.90
C THR A 114 -15.72 -2.41 -4.09
N ALA A 115 -14.43 -2.63 -3.84
CA ALA A 115 -13.48 -3.16 -4.81
C ALA A 115 -13.18 -4.63 -4.50
N ARG A 116 -13.25 -5.49 -5.52
CA ARG A 116 -12.93 -6.91 -5.44
C ARG A 116 -11.88 -7.27 -6.47
N TRP A 117 -10.83 -7.98 -6.05
CA TRP A 117 -9.76 -8.43 -6.94
C TRP A 117 -9.24 -9.81 -6.53
N TYR A 118 -8.56 -10.50 -7.45
CA TYR A 118 -7.97 -11.81 -7.17
C TYR A 118 -6.47 -11.67 -6.97
N GLU A 119 -5.97 -12.09 -5.81
CA GLU A 119 -4.56 -11.99 -5.45
C GLU A 119 -4.13 -13.20 -4.61
N SER A 120 -2.95 -13.74 -4.89
CA SER A 120 -2.36 -14.87 -4.15
C SER A 120 -3.26 -16.11 -4.03
N GLY A 121 -4.12 -16.36 -5.02
CA GLY A 121 -5.01 -17.53 -5.04
C GLY A 121 -6.33 -17.35 -4.28
N ALA A 122 -6.62 -16.14 -3.80
CA ALA A 122 -7.85 -15.83 -3.09
C ALA A 122 -8.49 -14.54 -3.62
N TRP A 123 -9.82 -14.47 -3.53
CA TRP A 123 -10.54 -13.22 -3.71
C TRP A 123 -10.30 -12.32 -2.50
N GLN A 124 -9.92 -11.08 -2.79
CA GLN A 124 -9.77 -9.99 -1.83
C GLN A 124 -10.90 -8.99 -2.07
N GLU A 125 -11.31 -8.34 -1.00
CA GLU A 125 -12.36 -7.33 -1.02
C GLU A 125 -12.00 -6.18 -0.07
N ARG A 126 -12.26 -4.95 -0.51
CA ARG A 126 -12.13 -3.75 0.33
C ARG A 126 -13.27 -2.80 0.00
N ALA A 127 -13.89 -2.26 1.04
CA ALA A 127 -14.97 -1.29 0.91
C ALA A 127 -14.57 0.05 1.54
N ALA A 128 -15.12 1.12 0.99
CA ALA A 128 -15.06 2.46 1.56
C ALA A 128 -16.48 3.04 1.59
N GLU A 129 -16.79 3.76 2.66
CA GLU A 129 -18.14 4.24 2.96
C GLU A 129 -18.13 5.73 3.24
N THR A 130 -19.18 6.42 2.79
CA THR A 130 -19.42 7.82 3.12
C THR A 130 -20.90 8.11 3.25
N TRP A 131 -21.25 9.16 3.99
CA TRP A 131 -22.61 9.65 4.10
C TRP A 131 -22.74 10.99 3.37
N ARG A 132 -23.80 11.14 2.57
CA ARG A 132 -24.10 12.39 1.87
C ARG A 132 -25.57 12.77 2.05
N TYR A 133 -25.78 14.03 2.40
CA TYR A 133 -27.11 14.63 2.38
C TYR A 133 -27.54 14.93 0.95
N GLY A 134 -28.76 14.52 0.56
CA GLY A 134 -29.26 14.60 -0.81
C GLY A 134 -29.27 16.01 -1.39
N ARG A 135 -29.56 17.03 -0.58
CA ARG A 135 -29.65 18.43 -1.03
C ARG A 135 -28.34 19.22 -0.96
N MET A 136 -27.22 18.60 -0.62
CA MET A 136 -25.95 19.31 -0.42
C MET A 136 -25.47 20.10 -1.66
N TYR A 137 -25.85 19.64 -2.86
CA TYR A 137 -25.48 20.27 -4.14
C TYR A 137 -26.69 20.68 -5.00
N GLN A 138 -27.90 20.71 -4.41
CA GLN A 138 -29.08 21.22 -5.09
C GLN A 138 -29.18 22.74 -4.84
N PRO A 139 -29.39 23.56 -5.89
CA PRO A 139 -29.48 25.02 -5.77
C PRO A 139 -30.74 25.49 -5.02
#